data_AF-A0A081NEN3-F1
#
_entry.id   AF-A0A081NEN3-F1
#
_cell.length_a   1.000
_cell.length_b   1.000
_cell.length_c   1.000
_cell.angle_alpha   90.00
_cell.angle_beta   90.00
_cell.angle_gamma   90.00
#
_symmetry.space_group_name_H-M   'P 1'
#
loop_
_entity.id
_entity.type
_entity.pdbx_description
1 polymer ?
#
loop_
_entity_poly.entity_id
_entity_poly.type
_entity_poly.pdbx_seq_one_letter_code
_entity_poly.pdbx_strand_id
1 'polypeptide(L)'
;MRSLLQQFKKRRLALGLKQSDMMLRVGVSRQQYQFIESKGNPRLDTLDLIAKGLNSEIVLVPKDKLDQVRALLESKDIDREKTSESENTASKALSDDPWKGLLEDNG
;
A
#
# COMPACT_ATOMS: atom_id res chain seq x y z
N MET A 1 7.88 -19.87 7.29
CA MET A 1 8.19 -18.43 7.10
C MET A 1 8.21 -18.16 5.60
N ARG A 2 7.42 -17.22 5.08
CA ARG A 2 7.50 -16.88 3.64
C ARG A 2 8.81 -16.15 3.38
N SER A 3 9.50 -16.50 2.31
CA SER A 3 10.72 -15.78 1.93
C SER A 3 10.40 -14.31 1.62
N LEU A 4 11.38 -13.43 1.77
CA LEU A 4 11.24 -12.01 1.44
C LEU A 4 10.71 -11.81 0.00
N LEU A 5 11.18 -12.64 -0.93
CA LEU A 5 10.73 -12.64 -2.33
C LEU A 5 9.22 -12.95 -2.48
N GLN A 6 8.71 -13.90 -1.69
CA GLN A 6 7.27 -14.20 -1.66
C GLN A 6 6.46 -13.04 -1.07
N GLN A 7 7.02 -12.31 -0.11
CA GLN A 7 6.38 -11.11 0.45
C GLN A 7 6.29 -9.99 -0.59
N PHE A 8 7.37 -9.73 -1.35
CA PHE A 8 7.34 -8.77 -2.47
C PHE A 8 6.33 -9.14 -3.53
N LYS A 9 6.29 -10.41 -3.95
CA LYS A 9 5.31 -10.88 -4.93
C LYS A 9 3.88 -10.64 -4.44
N LYS A 10 3.58 -10.96 -3.18
CA LYS A 10 2.25 -10.72 -2.59
C LYS A 10 1.90 -9.25 -2.54
N ARG A 11 2.83 -8.40 -2.07
CA ARG A 11 2.62 -6.95 -2.01
C ARG A 11 2.39 -6.34 -3.39
N ARG A 12 3.18 -6.75 -4.40
CA ARG A 12 3.00 -6.34 -5.80
C ARG A 12 1.59 -6.66 -6.30
N LEU A 13 1.13 -7.89 -6.06
CA LEU A 13 -0.21 -8.32 -6.45
C LEU A 13 -1.31 -7.57 -5.69
N ALA A 14 -1.13 -7.31 -4.39
CA ALA A 14 -2.05 -6.52 -3.58
C ALA A 14 -2.18 -5.07 -4.06
N LEU A 15 -1.13 -4.53 -4.69
CA LEU A 15 -1.14 -3.20 -5.32
C LEU A 15 -1.63 -3.22 -6.78
N GLY A 16 -2.03 -4.38 -7.31
CA GLY A 16 -2.50 -4.51 -8.70
C GLY A 16 -1.41 -4.33 -9.76
N LEU A 17 -0.13 -4.39 -9.38
CA LEU A 17 0.99 -4.07 -10.27
C LEU A 17 1.44 -5.27 -11.08
N LYS A 18 1.75 -5.04 -12.36
CA LYS A 18 2.45 -6.01 -13.22
C LYS A 18 3.96 -5.89 -13.02
N GLN A 19 4.69 -6.94 -13.37
CA GLN A 19 6.15 -6.93 -13.32
C GLN A 19 6.76 -5.85 -14.25
N SER A 20 6.08 -5.53 -15.37
CA SER A 20 6.46 -4.46 -16.29
C SER A 20 6.50 -3.08 -15.62
N ASP A 21 5.62 -2.86 -14.66
CA ASP A 21 5.40 -1.54 -14.05
C ASP A 21 6.56 -1.17 -13.12
N MET A 22 7.35 -2.17 -12.71
CA MET A 22 8.52 -1.98 -11.84
C MET A 22 9.66 -1.23 -12.53
N MET A 23 9.73 -1.27 -13.87
CA MET A 23 10.72 -0.48 -14.61
C MET A 23 10.48 1.02 -14.40
N LEU A 24 9.24 1.48 -14.53
CA LEU A 24 8.89 2.90 -14.38
C LEU A 24 8.95 3.37 -12.92
N ARG A 25 8.68 2.48 -11.97
CA ARG A 25 8.67 2.83 -10.54
C ARG A 25 10.05 2.86 -9.90
N VAL A 26 10.95 2.01 -10.38
CA VAL A 26 12.20 1.73 -9.66
C VAL A 26 13.43 1.61 -10.54
N GLY A 27 13.29 1.74 -11.87
CA GLY A 27 14.38 1.56 -12.81
C GLY A 27 14.85 0.11 -12.97
N VAL A 28 14.10 -0.87 -12.46
CA VAL A 28 14.47 -2.29 -12.55
C VAL A 28 13.82 -2.93 -13.76
N SER A 29 14.62 -3.54 -14.63
CA SER A 29 14.08 -4.17 -15.85
C SER A 29 13.17 -5.34 -15.51
N ARG A 30 12.20 -5.64 -16.39
CA ARG A 30 11.29 -6.78 -16.20
C ARG A 30 12.04 -8.11 -16.01
N GLN A 31 13.12 -8.33 -16.76
CA GLN A 31 13.93 -9.55 -16.67
C GLN A 31 14.65 -9.64 -15.32
N GLN A 32 15.24 -8.53 -14.85
CA GLN A 32 15.86 -8.46 -13.52
C GLN A 32 14.83 -8.72 -12.42
N TYR A 33 13.65 -8.11 -12.52
CA TYR A 33 12.57 -8.30 -11.56
C TYR A 33 12.06 -9.75 -11.54
N GLN A 34 11.92 -10.38 -12.71
CA GLN A 34 11.53 -11.79 -12.82
C GLN A 34 12.58 -12.72 -12.21
N PHE A 35 13.88 -12.48 -12.45
CA PHE A 35 14.97 -13.25 -11.84
C PHE A 35 14.92 -13.18 -10.32
N ILE A 36 14.65 -11.99 -9.77
CA ILE A 36 14.50 -11.77 -8.33
C ILE A 36 13.30 -12.52 -7.78
N GLU A 37 12.13 -12.46 -8.43
CA GLU A 37 10.96 -13.23 -7.98
C GLU A 37 11.14 -14.76 -8.10
N SER A 38 11.94 -15.23 -9.07
CA SER A 38 12.02 -16.67 -9.38
C SER A 38 13.01 -17.46 -8.54
N LYS A 39 14.21 -16.92 -8.22
CA LYS A 39 15.25 -17.58 -7.39
C LYS A 39 16.57 -16.81 -7.23
N GLY A 40 16.67 -15.56 -7.72
CA GLY A 40 17.90 -14.79 -7.67
C GLY A 40 18.35 -14.48 -6.23
N ASN A 41 19.66 -14.29 -6.05
CA ASN A 41 20.26 -13.70 -4.85
C ASN A 41 20.55 -12.22 -5.09
N PRO A 42 19.53 -11.32 -5.02
CA PRO A 42 19.73 -9.89 -5.20
C PRO A 42 20.60 -9.30 -4.09
N ARG A 43 21.32 -8.23 -4.42
CA ARG A 43 21.99 -7.40 -3.42
C ARG A 43 20.96 -6.68 -2.55
N LEU A 44 21.36 -6.29 -1.34
CA LEU A 44 20.51 -5.55 -0.41
C LEU A 44 19.95 -4.27 -1.06
N ASP A 45 20.79 -3.48 -1.73
CA ASP A 45 20.37 -2.25 -2.42
C ASP A 45 19.25 -2.48 -3.43
N THR A 46 19.27 -3.64 -4.11
CA THR A 46 18.23 -4.02 -5.07
C THR A 46 16.92 -4.38 -4.36
N LEU A 47 17.00 -5.01 -3.19
CA LEU A 47 15.84 -5.30 -2.36
C LEU A 47 15.22 -3.99 -1.83
N ASP A 48 16.05 -3.04 -1.39
CA ASP A 48 15.61 -1.73 -0.92
C ASP A 48 14.92 -0.92 -2.03
N LEU A 49 15.49 -0.93 -3.23
CA LEU A 49 14.85 -0.32 -4.40
C LEU A 49 13.48 -0.94 -4.61
N ILE A 50 13.38 -2.26 -4.70
CA ILE A 50 12.09 -2.94 -4.94
C ILE A 50 11.07 -2.61 -3.84
N ALA A 51 11.50 -2.61 -2.58
CA ALA A 51 10.65 -2.23 -1.46
C ALA A 51 10.09 -0.81 -1.66
N LYS A 52 10.94 0.17 -2.01
CA LYS A 52 10.52 1.54 -2.33
C LYS A 52 9.49 1.57 -3.47
N GLY A 53 9.72 0.81 -4.54
CA GLY A 53 8.78 0.68 -5.66
C GLY A 53 7.42 0.10 -5.29
N LEU A 54 7.39 -0.72 -4.24
CA LEU A 54 6.19 -1.35 -3.68
C LEU A 54 5.62 -0.57 -2.49
N ASN A 55 6.04 0.69 -2.31
CA ASN A 55 5.67 1.56 -1.19
C ASN A 55 5.79 0.81 0.15
N SER A 56 6.96 0.21 0.35
CA SER A 56 7.34 -0.63 1.48
C SER A 56 8.77 -0.30 1.90
N GLU A 57 9.12 -0.60 3.14
CA GLU A 57 10.47 -0.37 3.68
C GLU A 57 11.00 -1.65 4.29
N ILE A 58 12.30 -1.92 4.12
CA ILE A 58 12.98 -3.05 4.76
C ILE A 58 13.54 -2.56 6.09
N VAL A 59 13.07 -3.14 7.19
CA VAL A 59 13.49 -2.77 8.54
C VAL A 59 14.09 -3.98 9.24
N LEU A 60 15.17 -3.76 9.98
CA LEU A 60 15.76 -4.78 10.84
C LEU A 60 14.87 -4.99 12.07
N VAL A 61 14.32 -6.19 12.21
CA VAL A 61 13.47 -6.55 13.36
C VAL A 61 14.20 -7.55 14.25
N PRO A 62 14.44 -7.24 15.54
CA PRO A 62 14.97 -8.21 16.50
C PRO A 62 14.05 -9.42 16.63
N LYS A 63 14.61 -10.63 16.74
CA LYS A 63 13.84 -11.89 16.79
C LYS A 63 12.78 -11.91 17.89
N ASP A 64 13.11 -11.37 19.05
CA ASP A 64 12.23 -11.35 20.22
C ASP A 64 11.00 -10.43 20.05
N LYS A 65 11.07 -9.49 19.10
CA LYS A 65 9.99 -8.54 18.78
C LYS A 65 9.20 -8.92 17.53
N LEU A 66 9.58 -10.02 16.87
CA LEU A 66 9.07 -10.37 15.55
C LEU A 66 7.56 -10.65 15.58
N ASP A 67 7.08 -11.38 16.59
CA ASP A 67 5.66 -11.72 16.69
C ASP A 67 4.77 -10.49 16.99
N GLN A 68 5.27 -9.52 17.74
CA GLN A 68 4.57 -8.25 17.96
C GLN A 68 4.40 -7.46 16.66
N VAL A 69 5.45 -7.39 15.84
CA VAL A 69 5.40 -6.74 14.53
C VAL A 69 4.41 -7.44 13.60
N ARG A 70 4.37 -8.78 13.60
CA ARG A 70 3.39 -9.55 12.81
C ARG A 70 1.95 -9.26 13.23
N ALA A 71 1.66 -9.31 14.52
CA ALA A 71 0.31 -9.04 15.03
C ALA A 71 -0.18 -7.65 14.63
N LEU A 72 0.70 -6.63 14.70
CA LEU A 72 0.39 -5.28 14.26
C LEU A 72 0.12 -5.18 12.75
N LEU A 73 0.89 -5.89 11.92
CA LEU A 73 0.70 -5.89 10.46
C LEU A 73 -0.58 -6.61 10.02
N GLU A 74 -0.97 -7.68 10.71
CA GLU A 74 -2.20 -8.44 10.41
C GLU A 74 -3.47 -7.73 10.93
N SER A 75 -3.37 -6.97 12.03
CA SER A 75 -4.52 -6.26 12.62
C SER A 75 -5.07 -5.11 11.76
N LYS A 76 -4.23 -4.47 10.93
CA LYS A 76 -4.61 -3.27 10.16
C LYS A 76 -5.57 -3.52 9.00
N ASP A 77 -5.78 -4.76 8.59
CA ASP A 77 -6.74 -5.08 7.54
C ASP A 77 -8.20 -5.04 8.06
N ILE A 78 -8.42 -5.03 9.39
CA ILE A 78 -9.77 -5.05 10.00
C ILE A 78 -10.37 -3.64 10.17
N ASP A 79 -9.55 -2.60 10.32
CA ASP A 79 -10.04 -1.24 10.60
C ASP A 79 -10.37 -0.44 9.32
N ARG A 80 -9.93 -0.89 8.14
CA ARG A 80 -10.24 -0.19 6.87
C ARG A 80 -11.66 -0.44 6.37
N GLU A 81 -12.30 -1.53 6.75
CA GLU A 81 -13.70 -1.80 6.39
C GLU A 81 -14.71 -1.02 7.25
N LYS A 82 -14.33 -0.57 8.45
CA LYS A 82 -15.26 0.14 9.34
C LYS A 82 -15.37 1.66 9.10
N THR A 83 -14.55 2.22 8.22
CA THR A 83 -14.56 3.68 7.99
C THR A 83 -15.38 4.08 6.75
N SER A 84 -15.79 3.14 5.89
CA SER A 84 -16.56 3.44 4.67
C SER A 84 -18.08 3.59 4.86
N GLU A 85 -18.60 3.41 6.07
CA GLU A 85 -20.06 3.46 6.33
C GLU A 85 -20.53 4.73 7.08
N SER A 86 -19.62 5.58 7.56
CA SER A 86 -19.97 6.84 8.26
C SER A 86 -19.81 8.13 7.43
N GLU A 87 -19.21 8.08 6.24
CA GLU A 87 -18.99 9.30 5.42
C GLU A 87 -20.04 9.52 4.31
N ASN A 88 -20.92 8.55 4.05
CA ASN A 88 -21.90 8.63 2.95
C ASN A 88 -23.22 9.34 3.30
N THR A 89 -23.45 9.72 4.56
CA THR A 89 -24.63 10.53 4.95
C THR A 89 -24.32 12.02 5.06
N ALA A 90 -23.07 12.39 5.38
CA ALA A 90 -22.67 13.80 5.46
C ALA A 90 -22.43 14.44 4.08
N SER A 91 -21.94 13.66 3.11
CA SER A 91 -21.63 14.15 1.75
C SER A 91 -22.87 14.38 0.87
N LYS A 92 -24.00 13.72 1.16
CA LYS A 92 -25.29 14.01 0.50
C LYS A 92 -25.97 15.29 1.02
N ALA A 93 -25.65 15.73 2.24
CA ALA A 93 -26.22 16.95 2.79
C ALA A 93 -25.50 18.23 2.30
N LEU A 94 -24.28 18.09 1.76
CA LEU A 94 -23.45 19.20 1.28
C LEU A 94 -23.55 19.44 -0.23
N SER A 95 -24.18 18.55 -1.01
CA SER A 95 -24.32 18.73 -2.46
C SER A 95 -25.51 19.58 -2.87
N ASP A 96 -26.51 19.75 -2.00
CA ASP A 96 -27.82 20.15 -2.51
C ASP A 96 -28.08 21.64 -2.55
N ASP A 97 -27.32 22.50 -1.87
CA ASP A 97 -27.33 23.94 -2.17
C ASP A 97 -26.26 24.72 -1.36
N PRO A 98 -25.09 25.06 -1.93
CA PRO A 98 -24.05 25.80 -1.21
C PRO A 98 -24.42 27.28 -0.95
N TRP A 99 -25.57 27.77 -1.42
CA TRP A 99 -25.99 29.17 -1.28
C TRP A 99 -27.35 29.34 -0.58
N LYS A 100 -27.92 28.26 -0.02
CA LYS A 100 -29.19 28.32 0.70
C LYS A 100 -29.07 29.23 1.93
N GLY A 101 -29.78 30.35 1.91
CA GLY A 101 -29.82 31.32 3.01
C GLY A 101 -28.89 32.52 2.89
N LEU A 102 -28.14 32.68 1.79
CA LEU A 102 -27.30 33.88 1.58
C LEU A 102 -28.02 35.04 0.85
N LEU A 103 -29.25 34.81 0.37
CA LEU A 103 -30.03 35.79 -0.40
C LEU A 103 -31.44 36.06 0.18
N GLU A 104 -31.73 35.56 1.39
CA GLU A 104 -33.00 35.82 2.08
C GLU A 104 -32.88 36.97 3.10
N ASP A 105 -32.25 38.08 2.69
CA ASP A 105 -32.46 39.36 3.37
C ASP A 105 -32.44 40.48 2.35
N ASN A 106 -33.63 40.95 1.98
CA ASN A 106 -33.97 42.31 1.54
C ASN A 106 -35.41 42.30 0.98
N GLY A 107 -36.37 42.60 1.86
CA GLY A 107 -37.79 42.80 1.54
C GLY A 107 -38.60 43.18 2.75
#